data_AF-A0A3P7P6C0-F1
#
_entry.id   AF-A0A3P7P6C0-F1
#
_cell.length_a   1.000
_cell.length_b   1.000
_cell.length_c   1.000
_cell.angle_alpha   90.00
_cell.angle_beta   90.00
_cell.angle_gamma   90.00
#
_symmetry.space_group_name_H-M   'P 1'
#
loop_
_entity.id
_entity.type
_entity.pdbx_description
1 polymer ?
#
loop_
_entity_poly.entity_id
_entity_poly.type
_entity_poly.pdbx_seq_one_letter_code
_entity_poly.pdbx_strand_id
1 'polypeptide(L)'
;MHSFVDINGDLSAEIIFGTKQDGRLKMEAWRRKSNELWELDNTLIADLPAESCSTNYFGAVLFADFDADGTMDIGLPCCADAACRKVLVINMWNYHIGAWQDFHITGLEGSDLVSKKDEGNVVFRVGDFSLDGYPDLIALVREKTQNPMILENVPCTDCISNASRRFELRTSPRLIQPADVSLGQIQLASFFDLKEDGTLDVLLEYKDADQSMAVDFIKCEDKGDTTFLKVQVFSSTCDQFCSSTKTKIGSGIAWHGACVMFSMSDSWGHDQVGSQCQMPQTTHRALSTPFSLFGLGRSPNFVDYGNIFWIF
;
A
#
# COMPACT_ATOMS: atom_id res chain seq x y z
N MET A 1 -0.80 16.31 -2.47
CA MET A 1 -0.57 14.85 -2.61
C MET A 1 -0.38 14.57 -4.09
N HIS A 2 0.54 13.68 -4.46
CA HIS A 2 0.80 13.31 -5.85
C HIS A 2 1.19 11.83 -5.97
N SER A 3 0.78 11.18 -7.06
CA SER A 3 1.01 9.75 -7.31
C SER A 3 1.16 9.45 -8.81
N PHE A 4 1.83 8.35 -9.13
CA PHE A 4 1.93 7.74 -10.45
C PHE A 4 1.37 6.32 -10.37
N VAL A 5 0.16 6.11 -10.87
CA VAL A 5 -0.59 4.85 -10.70
C VAL A 5 -1.60 4.71 -11.81
N ASP A 6 -1.83 3.49 -12.30
CA ASP A 6 -2.89 3.17 -13.26
C ASP A 6 -4.16 2.80 -12.51
N ILE A 7 -5.12 3.72 -12.50
CA ILE A 7 -6.40 3.55 -11.79
C ILE A 7 -7.52 3.09 -12.71
N ASN A 8 -7.29 3.06 -14.03
CA ASN A 8 -8.35 2.77 -15.01
C ASN A 8 -8.14 1.41 -15.72
N GLY A 9 -6.98 0.77 -15.51
CA GLY A 9 -6.62 -0.54 -16.05
C GLY A 9 -6.20 -0.53 -17.52
N ASP A 10 -5.91 0.63 -18.11
CA ASP A 10 -5.52 0.76 -19.53
C ASP A 10 -4.03 0.49 -19.80
N LEU A 11 -3.30 0.05 -18.78
CA LEU A 11 -1.86 -0.23 -18.80
C LEU A 11 -1.01 1.04 -19.04
N SER A 12 -1.54 2.21 -18.72
CA SER A 12 -0.83 3.49 -18.73
C SER A 12 -1.14 4.27 -17.47
N ALA A 13 -0.19 4.34 -16.55
CA ALA A 13 -0.44 5.05 -15.31
C ALA A 13 -0.79 6.55 -15.51
N GLU A 14 -1.68 7.03 -14.64
CA GLU A 14 -2.05 8.43 -14.49
C GLU A 14 -1.13 9.17 -13.54
N ILE A 15 -1.15 10.51 -13.66
CA ILE A 15 -0.61 11.41 -12.64
C ILE A 15 -1.78 11.95 -11.82
N ILE A 16 -1.85 11.57 -10.55
CA ILE A 16 -2.93 11.97 -9.66
C ILE A 16 -2.46 13.08 -8.74
N PHE A 17 -3.28 14.11 -8.58
CA PHE A 17 -3.07 15.21 -7.63
C PHE A 17 -4.24 15.32 -6.66
N GLY A 18 -3.92 15.40 -5.36
CA GLY A 18 -4.88 15.82 -4.34
C GLY A 18 -4.72 17.32 -4.07
N THR A 19 -5.74 18.10 -4.44
CA THR A 19 -5.79 19.56 -4.26
C THR A 19 -6.94 19.97 -3.34
N LYS A 20 -6.93 21.22 -2.89
CA LYS A 20 -8.01 21.78 -2.07
C LYS A 20 -8.86 22.72 -2.91
N GLN A 21 -10.09 22.29 -3.24
CA GLN A 21 -11.08 23.10 -3.96
C GLN A 21 -12.27 23.39 -3.04
N ASP A 22 -12.67 24.67 -2.94
CA ASP A 22 -13.78 25.12 -2.09
C ASP A 22 -13.75 24.62 -0.63
N GLY A 23 -12.53 24.50 -0.09
CA GLY A 23 -12.33 24.04 1.28
C GLY A 23 -12.22 22.52 1.44
N ARG A 24 -12.48 21.73 0.40
CA ARG A 24 -12.53 20.26 0.43
C ARG A 24 -11.41 19.63 -0.40
N LEU A 25 -11.06 18.40 -0.08
CA LEU A 25 -10.13 17.61 -0.88
C LEU A 25 -10.80 17.25 -2.21
N LYS A 26 -10.09 17.48 -3.31
CA LYS A 26 -10.44 16.99 -4.64
C LYS A 26 -9.27 16.23 -5.22
N MET A 27 -9.57 15.10 -5.84
CA MET A 27 -8.61 14.26 -6.52
C MET A 27 -8.75 14.49 -8.04
N GLU A 28 -7.64 14.81 -8.69
CA GLU A 28 -7.59 15.14 -10.11
C GLU A 28 -6.60 14.21 -10.80
N ALA A 29 -7.00 13.59 -11.90
CA ALA A 29 -6.16 12.66 -12.65
C ALA A 29 -5.81 13.23 -14.03
N TRP A 30 -4.52 13.21 -14.35
CA TRP A 30 -4.02 13.47 -15.69
C TRP A 30 -3.73 12.13 -16.36
N ARG A 31 -4.38 11.89 -17.49
CA ARG A 31 -4.18 10.68 -18.28
C ARG A 31 -3.43 10.97 -19.56
N ARG A 32 -2.73 9.95 -20.06
CA ARG A 32 -2.03 10.00 -21.33
C ARG A 32 -3.02 9.71 -22.46
N LYS A 33 -3.22 10.66 -23.38
CA LYS A 33 -4.10 10.47 -24.55
C LYS A 33 -3.33 9.94 -25.77
N SER A 34 -2.05 10.30 -25.87
CA SER A 34 -1.16 9.87 -26.95
C SER A 34 0.30 9.96 -26.49
N ASN A 35 1.24 9.64 -27.39
CA ASN A 35 2.66 9.71 -27.06
C ASN A 35 3.14 11.09 -26.59
N GLU A 36 2.46 12.16 -27.02
CA GLU A 36 2.88 13.56 -26.80
C GLU A 36 1.85 14.38 -26.02
N LEU A 37 0.66 13.85 -25.74
CA LEU A 37 -0.45 14.61 -25.16
C LEU A 37 -0.96 14.00 -23.86
N TRP A 38 -1.03 14.85 -22.85
CA TRP A 38 -1.67 14.59 -21.56
C TRP A 38 -2.88 15.50 -21.40
N GLU A 39 -3.95 14.99 -20.81
CA GLU A 39 -5.14 15.77 -20.50
C GLU A 39 -5.61 15.53 -19.07
N LEU A 40 -6.15 16.58 -18.45
CA LEU A 40 -6.85 16.47 -17.18
C LEU A 40 -8.22 15.83 -17.42
N ASP A 41 -8.48 14.68 -16.80
CA ASP A 41 -9.77 14.01 -16.84
C ASP A 41 -10.46 14.13 -15.48
N ASN A 42 -11.43 15.05 -15.40
CA ASN A 42 -12.21 15.28 -14.18
C ASN A 42 -13.27 14.20 -13.92
N THR A 43 -13.41 13.22 -14.81
CA THR A 43 -14.41 12.15 -14.69
C THR A 43 -13.81 10.83 -14.19
N LEU A 44 -12.48 10.71 -14.20
CA LEU A 44 -11.77 9.49 -13.82
C LEU A 44 -11.86 9.18 -12.32
N ILE A 45 -11.97 10.23 -11.49
CA ILE A 45 -12.17 10.12 -10.05
C ILE A 45 -13.34 11.04 -9.69
N ALA A 46 -14.44 10.48 -9.18
CA ALA A 46 -15.57 11.29 -8.76
C ALA A 46 -15.25 12.06 -7.47
N ASP A 47 -15.93 13.19 -7.27
CA ASP A 47 -15.81 13.95 -6.02
C ASP A 47 -16.23 13.10 -4.81
N LEU A 48 -15.45 13.17 -3.74
CA LEU A 48 -15.78 12.48 -2.49
C LEU A 48 -17.06 13.08 -1.87
N PRO A 49 -18.11 12.29 -1.60
CA PRO A 49 -19.34 12.79 -0.97
C PRO A 49 -19.07 13.52 0.37
N ALA A 50 -19.92 14.48 0.74
CA ALA A 50 -19.74 15.28 1.96
C ALA A 50 -19.82 14.45 3.24
N GLU A 51 -20.71 13.47 3.21
CA GLU A 51 -21.02 12.53 4.25
C GLU A 51 -19.90 11.51 4.50
N SER A 52 -19.13 11.15 3.46
CA SER A 52 -18.04 10.17 3.50
C SER A 52 -16.89 10.56 4.46
N CYS A 53 -16.69 11.86 4.68
CA CYS A 53 -15.77 12.33 5.73
C CYS A 53 -16.21 13.67 6.33
N SER A 54 -17.08 13.59 7.34
CA SER A 54 -17.67 14.76 8.01
C SER A 54 -16.66 15.74 8.63
N THR A 55 -15.46 15.27 8.98
CA THR A 55 -14.41 16.08 9.62
C THR A 55 -13.53 16.81 8.60
N ASN A 56 -13.53 16.38 7.34
CA ASN A 56 -12.68 16.91 6.26
C ASN A 56 -11.17 16.94 6.61
N TYR A 57 -10.73 15.98 7.45
CA TYR A 57 -9.32 15.73 7.73
C TYR A 57 -8.92 14.37 7.15
N PHE A 58 -7.80 14.34 6.44
CA PHE A 58 -7.35 13.14 5.73
C PHE A 58 -5.92 12.77 6.13
N GLY A 59 -5.67 11.46 6.18
CA GLY A 59 -4.33 10.89 6.28
C GLY A 59 -3.63 10.89 4.92
N ALA A 60 -2.39 10.41 4.89
CA ALA A 60 -1.73 10.11 3.63
C ALA A 60 -2.54 9.04 2.86
N VAL A 61 -2.54 9.19 1.54
CA VAL A 61 -3.37 8.38 0.65
C VAL A 61 -2.70 7.05 0.34
N LEU A 62 -3.52 6.03 0.16
CA LEU A 62 -3.12 4.65 -0.08
C LEU A 62 -3.44 4.29 -1.54
N PHE A 63 -2.58 3.48 -2.14
CA PHE A 63 -2.77 2.95 -3.49
C PHE A 63 -2.46 1.46 -3.49
N ALA A 64 -3.46 0.65 -3.77
CA ALA A 64 -3.38 -0.79 -3.89
C ALA A 64 -4.68 -1.29 -4.53
N ASP A 65 -4.64 -2.43 -5.20
CA ASP A 65 -5.82 -3.20 -5.56
C ASP A 65 -6.34 -3.92 -4.30
N PHE A 66 -7.21 -3.27 -3.52
CA PHE A 66 -7.60 -3.74 -2.17
C PHE A 66 -8.68 -4.82 -2.23
N ASP A 67 -9.45 -4.90 -3.31
CA ASP A 67 -10.47 -5.93 -3.50
C ASP A 67 -10.13 -6.98 -4.56
N ALA A 68 -8.89 -6.95 -5.06
CA ALA A 68 -8.31 -7.91 -6.01
C ALA A 68 -9.13 -7.99 -7.31
N ASP A 69 -9.58 -6.83 -7.80
CA ASP A 69 -10.36 -6.72 -9.03
C ASP A 69 -9.51 -6.45 -10.28
N GLY A 70 -8.19 -6.31 -10.11
CA GLY A 70 -7.23 -6.06 -11.18
C GLY A 70 -7.02 -4.57 -11.48
N THR A 71 -7.65 -3.66 -10.74
CA THR A 71 -7.46 -2.21 -10.84
C THR A 71 -6.95 -1.62 -9.55
N MET A 72 -6.19 -0.51 -9.64
CA MET A 72 -5.67 0.13 -8.45
C MET A 72 -6.73 1.02 -7.79
N ASP A 73 -7.04 0.75 -6.53
CA ASP A 73 -7.91 1.61 -5.74
C ASP A 73 -7.17 2.80 -5.13
N ILE A 74 -7.93 3.85 -4.82
CA ILE A 74 -7.44 5.00 -4.04
C ILE A 74 -8.06 4.99 -2.66
N GLY A 75 -7.23 4.84 -1.64
CA GLY A 75 -7.67 4.85 -0.25
C GLY A 75 -7.43 6.17 0.47
N LEU A 76 -8.49 6.83 0.92
CA LEU A 76 -8.44 8.07 1.71
C LEU A 76 -8.82 7.83 3.18
N PRO A 77 -7.84 7.74 4.11
CA PRO A 77 -8.14 7.64 5.54
C PRO A 77 -8.84 8.91 6.04
N CYS A 78 -10.10 8.82 6.46
CA CYS A 78 -10.82 9.91 7.09
C CYS A 78 -10.44 9.99 8.57
N CYS A 79 -9.75 11.05 8.95
CA CYS A 79 -9.27 11.27 10.31
C CYS A 79 -10.33 11.96 11.18
N ALA A 80 -10.38 11.64 12.46
CA ALA A 80 -11.25 12.34 13.41
C ALA A 80 -10.84 13.83 13.59
N ASP A 81 -9.56 14.14 13.41
CA ASP A 81 -9.00 15.48 13.57
C ASP A 81 -7.73 15.68 12.72
N ALA A 82 -7.15 16.88 12.79
CA ALA A 82 -5.94 17.25 12.06
C ALA A 82 -4.67 16.49 12.49
N ALA A 83 -4.65 15.90 13.69
CA ALA A 83 -3.52 15.11 14.18
C ALA A 83 -3.60 13.65 13.70
N CYS A 84 -4.73 13.23 13.15
CA CYS A 84 -4.97 11.90 12.59
C CYS A 84 -4.54 10.74 13.49
N ARG A 85 -4.80 10.87 14.80
CA ARG A 85 -4.58 9.79 15.78
C ARG A 85 -5.73 8.78 15.80
N LYS A 86 -6.84 9.11 15.17
CA LYS A 86 -7.97 8.21 15.01
C LYS A 86 -8.46 8.32 13.58
N VAL A 87 -8.57 7.18 12.91
CA VAL A 87 -9.17 7.05 11.58
C VAL A 87 -10.57 6.48 11.78
N LEU A 88 -11.58 7.15 11.22
CA LEU A 88 -12.99 6.80 11.35
C LEU A 88 -13.38 5.73 10.33
N VAL A 89 -12.87 5.86 9.11
CA VAL A 89 -13.11 4.99 7.96
C VAL A 89 -12.02 5.27 6.93
N ILE A 90 -11.75 4.33 6.03
CA ILE A 90 -10.96 4.58 4.83
C ILE A 90 -11.90 4.59 3.63
N ASN A 91 -12.01 5.73 2.94
CA ASN A 91 -12.85 5.84 1.75
C ASN A 91 -12.08 5.29 0.55
N MET A 92 -12.57 4.21 -0.05
CA MET A 92 -11.97 3.57 -1.24
C MET A 92 -12.65 4.05 -2.50
N TRP A 93 -11.90 4.59 -3.44
CA TRP A 93 -12.36 4.79 -4.81
C TRP A 93 -12.04 3.55 -5.63
N ASN A 94 -13.09 2.95 -6.19
CA ASN A 94 -12.99 1.84 -7.14
C ASN A 94 -13.47 2.33 -8.52
N TYR A 95 -12.65 2.15 -9.54
CA TYR A 95 -12.92 2.65 -10.89
C TYR A 95 -14.06 1.90 -11.59
N HIS A 96 -14.13 0.57 -11.42
CA HIS A 96 -15.17 -0.25 -12.03
C HIS A 96 -16.57 0.04 -11.48
N ILE A 97 -16.66 0.31 -10.18
CA ILE A 97 -17.91 0.71 -9.52
C ILE A 97 -18.23 2.19 -9.81
N GLY A 98 -17.20 3.03 -9.94
CA GLY A 98 -17.35 4.46 -10.15
C GLY A 98 -17.91 5.20 -8.92
N ALA A 99 -17.68 4.65 -7.72
CA ALA A 99 -18.15 5.22 -6.47
C ALA A 99 -17.13 5.04 -5.34
N TRP A 100 -17.24 5.91 -4.33
CA TRP A 100 -16.50 5.76 -3.08
C TRP A 100 -17.20 4.76 -2.15
N GLN A 101 -16.45 3.84 -1.57
CA GLN A 101 -16.91 2.84 -0.60
C GLN A 101 -16.24 3.04 0.77
N ASP A 102 -16.97 2.73 1.83
CA ASP A 102 -16.50 2.88 3.20
C ASP A 102 -15.88 1.57 3.70
N PHE A 103 -14.54 1.52 3.74
CA PHE A 103 -13.80 0.40 4.32
C PHE A 103 -13.57 0.68 5.81
N HIS A 104 -14.32 -0.02 6.66
CA HIS A 104 -14.20 0.11 8.10
C HIS A 104 -12.96 -0.61 8.64
N ILE A 105 -12.44 -0.10 9.76
CA ILE A 105 -11.36 -0.72 10.51
C ILE A 105 -11.92 -1.19 11.84
N THR A 106 -11.76 -2.48 12.13
CA THR A 106 -12.22 -3.12 13.36
C THR A 106 -11.04 -3.49 14.25
N GLY A 107 -11.23 -3.45 15.57
CA GLY A 107 -10.20 -3.80 16.56
C GLY A 107 -9.26 -2.66 16.95
N LEU A 108 -9.42 -1.46 16.38
CA LEU A 108 -8.72 -0.23 16.80
C LEU A 108 -9.57 0.65 17.73
N GLU A 109 -10.71 0.16 18.22
CA GLU A 109 -11.61 0.95 19.05
C GLU A 109 -10.94 1.33 20.38
N GLY A 110 -10.71 2.63 20.58
CA GLY A 110 -10.07 3.16 21.79
C GLY A 110 -8.54 3.21 21.73
N SER A 111 -7.95 2.83 20.60
CA SER A 111 -6.51 2.92 20.33
C SER A 111 -6.15 4.24 19.67
N ASP A 112 -5.00 4.82 20.06
CA ASP A 112 -4.44 6.02 19.42
C ASP A 112 -3.42 5.60 18.36
N LEU A 113 -3.64 5.97 17.11
CA LEU A 113 -2.66 5.80 16.04
C LEU A 113 -1.55 6.85 16.15
N VAL A 114 -0.34 6.45 15.78
CA VAL A 114 0.79 7.37 15.66
C VAL A 114 0.76 7.97 14.27
N SER A 115 0.63 9.29 14.23
CA SER A 115 0.71 10.09 13.02
C SER A 115 1.43 11.39 13.32
N LYS A 116 2.13 11.92 12.31
CA LYS A 116 2.90 13.16 12.39
C LYS A 116 2.54 14.05 11.22
N LYS A 117 1.96 15.21 11.54
CA LYS A 117 1.43 16.16 10.56
C LYS A 117 2.52 16.80 9.70
N ASP A 118 3.65 17.11 10.31
CA ASP A 118 4.87 17.58 9.65
C ASP A 118 5.50 16.52 8.75
N GLU A 119 5.21 15.24 8.99
CA GLU A 119 5.64 14.11 8.16
C GLU A 119 4.55 13.60 7.22
N GLY A 120 3.54 14.42 6.91
CA GLY A 120 2.52 14.10 5.89
C GLY A 120 1.34 13.25 6.36
N ASN A 121 1.16 13.07 7.68
CA ASN A 121 0.08 12.26 8.27
C ASN A 121 0.02 10.81 7.72
N VAL A 122 1.18 10.19 7.50
CA VAL A 122 1.26 8.77 7.11
C VAL A 122 0.90 7.88 8.30
N VAL A 123 -0.30 7.32 8.27
CA VAL A 123 -0.82 6.43 9.33
C VAL A 123 -0.62 4.96 8.98
N PHE A 124 -0.89 4.60 7.72
CA PHE A 124 -0.84 3.23 7.22
C PHE A 124 0.23 3.09 6.14
N ARG A 125 0.79 1.88 6.04
CA ARG A 125 1.61 1.44 4.91
C ARG A 125 1.06 0.11 4.41
N VAL A 126 1.11 -0.08 3.10
CA VAL A 126 0.45 -1.17 2.40
C VAL A 126 1.43 -2.30 2.12
N GLY A 127 0.97 -3.54 2.25
CA GLY A 127 1.67 -4.73 1.78
C GLY A 127 0.82 -5.98 2.02
N ASP A 128 0.87 -6.94 1.10
CA ASP A 128 0.17 -8.22 1.25
C ASP A 128 0.95 -9.11 2.24
N PHE A 129 0.70 -8.89 3.54
CA PHE A 129 1.39 -9.61 4.60
C PHE A 129 0.83 -11.03 4.68
N SER A 130 -0.49 -11.20 4.60
CA SER A 130 -1.28 -12.44 4.60
C SER A 130 -0.81 -13.44 3.52
N LEU A 131 -0.33 -12.92 2.38
CA LEU A 131 -0.07 -13.63 1.11
C LEU A 131 -1.34 -14.26 0.52
N ASP A 132 -2.48 -13.59 0.68
CA ASP A 132 -3.79 -14.04 0.18
C ASP A 132 -4.28 -13.28 -1.06
N GLY A 133 -3.50 -12.34 -1.58
CA GLY A 133 -3.82 -11.54 -2.76
C GLY A 133 -4.56 -10.25 -2.43
N TYR A 134 -4.91 -10.01 -1.16
CA TYR A 134 -5.54 -8.79 -0.70
C TYR A 134 -4.55 -7.97 0.14
N PRO A 135 -4.11 -6.77 -0.31
CA PRO A 135 -3.16 -5.96 0.42
C PRO A 135 -3.63 -5.61 1.84
N ASP A 136 -2.76 -5.88 2.82
CA ASP A 136 -2.95 -5.53 4.23
C ASP A 136 -2.34 -4.17 4.57
N LEU A 137 -2.57 -3.70 5.79
CA LEU A 137 -1.98 -2.48 6.32
C LEU A 137 -1.14 -2.74 7.56
N ILE A 138 -0.12 -1.91 7.76
CA ILE A 138 0.58 -1.78 9.04
C ILE A 138 0.48 -0.36 9.55
N ALA A 139 0.24 -0.23 10.86
CA ALA A 139 0.24 1.04 11.58
C ALA A 139 0.97 0.93 12.91
N LEU A 140 1.36 2.08 13.46
CA LEU A 140 1.83 2.18 14.83
C LEU A 140 0.67 2.57 15.74
N VAL A 141 0.38 1.74 16.73
CA VAL A 141 -0.60 2.01 17.77
C VAL A 141 0.12 2.43 19.05
N ARG A 142 -0.31 3.54 19.61
CA ARG A 142 0.14 4.09 20.88
C ARG A 142 -0.77 3.58 22.00
N GLU A 143 -0.20 2.72 22.83
CA GLU A 143 -0.76 2.37 24.14
C GLU A 143 0.14 2.99 25.21
N LYS A 144 0.87 2.17 25.98
CA LYS A 144 1.98 2.63 26.84
C LYS A 144 3.24 2.93 26.02
N THR A 145 3.45 2.14 24.97
CA THR A 145 4.53 2.27 23.99
C THR A 145 3.92 2.33 22.58
N GLN A 146 4.74 2.62 21.58
CA GLN A 146 4.32 2.58 20.18
C GLN A 146 4.62 1.19 19.63
N ASN A 147 3.59 0.46 19.19
CA ASN A 147 3.69 -0.91 18.73
C ASN A 147 3.22 -1.03 17.28
N PRO A 148 3.98 -1.72 16.41
CA PRO A 148 3.51 -2.07 15.08
C PRO A 148 2.37 -3.07 15.20
N MET A 149 1.28 -2.77 14.51
CA MET A 149 0.07 -3.57 14.44
C MET A 149 -0.30 -3.77 12.98
N ILE A 150 -0.62 -5.00 12.63
CA ILE A 150 -1.06 -5.39 11.28
C ILE A 150 -2.58 -5.41 11.25
N LEU A 151 -3.15 -4.82 10.23
CA LEU A 151 -4.57 -4.85 9.92
C LEU A 151 -4.76 -5.72 8.68
N GLU A 152 -5.35 -6.89 8.86
CA GLU A 152 -5.60 -7.82 7.77
C GLU A 152 -6.82 -7.34 6.97
N ASN A 153 -6.70 -7.39 5.65
CA ASN A 153 -7.80 -7.13 4.73
C ASN A 153 -8.68 -8.37 4.66
N VAL A 154 -9.91 -8.32 5.16
CA VAL A 154 -10.80 -9.47 5.26
C VAL A 154 -12.12 -9.22 4.51
N PRO A 155 -12.81 -10.29 4.02
CA PRO A 155 -14.12 -10.14 3.42
C PRO A 155 -15.10 -9.49 4.39
N CYS A 156 -15.86 -8.50 3.91
CA CYS A 156 -16.94 -7.92 4.69
C CYS A 156 -18.27 -8.59 4.35
N THR A 157 -18.84 -9.33 5.29
CA THR A 157 -20.12 -10.05 5.11
C THR A 157 -21.31 -9.31 5.69
N ASP A 158 -21.06 -8.30 6.50
CA ASP A 158 -22.04 -7.53 7.28
C ASP A 158 -21.94 -6.01 7.05
N CYS A 159 -21.18 -5.58 6.02
CA CYS A 159 -21.07 -4.17 5.67
C CYS A 159 -22.41 -3.63 5.15
N ILE A 160 -22.83 -2.49 5.70
CA ILE A 160 -24.02 -1.75 5.26
C ILE A 160 -23.69 -0.91 4.02
N SER A 161 -22.43 -0.47 3.89
CA SER A 161 -21.88 0.07 2.65
C SER A 161 -21.72 -1.08 1.65
N ASN A 162 -21.85 -0.82 0.34
CA ASN A 162 -21.59 -1.81 -0.72
C ASN A 162 -20.10 -2.24 -0.79
N ALA A 163 -19.33 -2.12 0.30
CA ALA A 163 -17.94 -2.53 0.41
C ALA A 163 -17.85 -4.06 0.48
N SER A 164 -16.99 -4.65 -0.34
CA SER A 164 -16.68 -6.08 -0.36
C SER A 164 -15.70 -6.49 0.75
N ARG A 165 -14.90 -5.54 1.25
CA ARG A 165 -13.79 -5.76 2.18
C ARG A 165 -13.82 -4.79 3.36
N ARG A 166 -13.08 -5.15 4.41
CA ARG A 166 -12.82 -4.32 5.60
C ARG A 166 -11.43 -4.65 6.15
N PHE A 167 -10.92 -3.82 7.05
CA PHE A 167 -9.68 -4.09 7.76
C PHE A 167 -9.96 -4.55 9.19
N GLU A 168 -9.24 -5.57 9.66
CA GLU A 168 -9.38 -6.13 11.01
C GLU A 168 -8.02 -6.23 11.69
N LEU A 169 -7.94 -5.78 12.95
CA LEU A 169 -6.71 -5.88 13.72
C LEU A 169 -6.32 -7.34 13.95
N ARG A 170 -5.16 -7.71 13.42
CA ARG A 170 -4.57 -9.02 13.64
C ARG A 170 -4.12 -9.17 15.09
N THR A 171 -4.75 -10.08 15.83
CA THR A 171 -4.45 -10.29 17.26
C THR A 171 -3.40 -11.37 17.52
N SER A 172 -3.08 -12.25 16.56
CA SER A 172 -2.15 -13.37 16.76
C SER A 172 -1.57 -13.94 15.45
N PRO A 173 -0.33 -14.47 15.50
CA PRO A 173 0.69 -14.25 16.53
C PRO A 173 1.12 -12.78 16.63
N ARG A 174 1.52 -12.38 17.84
CA ARG A 174 2.07 -11.03 18.08
C ARG A 174 3.44 -10.91 17.42
N LEU A 175 3.75 -9.70 16.93
CA LEU A 175 5.07 -9.37 16.42
C LEU A 175 6.09 -9.36 17.57
N ILE A 176 7.14 -10.19 17.46
CA ILE A 176 8.19 -10.30 18.48
C ILE A 176 9.28 -9.28 18.17
N GLN A 177 9.31 -8.19 18.94
CA GLN A 177 10.28 -7.12 18.76
C GLN A 177 11.68 -7.54 19.24
N PRO A 178 12.76 -7.10 18.57
CA PRO A 178 14.11 -7.19 19.10
C PRO A 178 14.24 -6.53 20.48
N ALA A 179 15.23 -6.95 21.27
CA ALA A 179 15.41 -6.45 22.64
C ALA A 179 15.66 -4.94 22.68
N ASP A 180 16.53 -4.43 21.80
CA ASP A 180 16.88 -3.01 21.75
C ASP A 180 15.69 -2.14 21.33
N VAL A 181 14.86 -2.63 20.40
CA VAL A 181 13.60 -2.00 20.00
C VAL A 181 12.62 -1.93 21.16
N SER A 182 12.50 -3.01 21.94
CA SER A 182 11.56 -3.12 23.06
C SER A 182 11.88 -2.13 24.20
N LEU A 183 13.14 -1.71 24.32
CA LEU A 183 13.59 -0.70 25.29
C LEU A 183 13.47 0.74 24.75
N GLY A 184 13.27 0.89 23.44
CA GLY A 184 13.19 2.17 22.75
C GLY A 184 11.76 2.65 22.49
N GLN A 185 11.64 3.57 21.53
CA GLN A 185 10.37 4.04 21.00
C GLN A 185 10.39 4.04 19.47
N ILE A 186 9.61 3.13 18.89
CA ILE A 186 9.41 3.04 17.44
C ILE A 186 8.82 4.35 16.92
N GLN A 187 9.35 4.86 15.81
CA GLN A 187 8.90 6.08 15.14
C GLN A 187 8.22 5.76 13.80
N LEU A 188 8.60 4.66 13.17
CA LEU A 188 8.04 4.19 11.90
C LEU A 188 8.09 2.66 11.83
N ALA A 189 7.06 2.07 11.24
CA ALA A 189 7.05 0.67 10.84
C ALA A 189 6.53 0.55 9.40
N SER A 190 7.16 -0.28 8.58
CA SER A 190 6.75 -0.60 7.20
C SER A 190 7.01 -2.05 6.87
N PHE A 191 6.34 -2.58 5.86
CA PHE A 191 6.64 -3.90 5.33
C PHE A 191 7.91 -3.89 4.46
N PHE A 192 8.67 -4.96 4.52
CA PHE A 192 9.81 -5.21 3.65
C PHE A 192 10.14 -6.71 3.60
N ASP A 193 10.42 -7.27 2.43
CA ASP A 193 10.88 -8.65 2.30
C ASP A 193 12.41 -8.68 2.43
N LEU A 194 12.92 -8.92 3.65
CA LEU A 194 14.35 -8.89 3.93
C LEU A 194 15.08 -10.14 3.40
N LYS A 195 14.37 -11.27 3.34
CA LYS A 195 14.93 -12.58 3.00
C LYS A 195 14.83 -12.89 1.51
N GLU A 196 14.15 -12.06 0.73
CA GLU A 196 13.84 -12.30 -0.68
C GLU A 196 13.07 -13.62 -0.87
N ASP A 197 12.22 -13.95 0.10
CA ASP A 197 11.42 -15.19 0.16
C ASP A 197 9.91 -14.92 0.06
N GLY A 198 9.53 -13.69 -0.26
CA GLY A 198 8.14 -13.26 -0.39
C GLY A 198 7.39 -13.08 0.92
N THR A 199 7.94 -13.50 2.05
CA THR A 199 7.36 -13.22 3.36
C THR A 199 7.74 -11.80 3.77
N LEU A 200 6.74 -10.94 3.96
CA LEU A 200 6.99 -9.59 4.45
C LEU A 200 7.44 -9.60 5.92
N ASP A 201 8.62 -9.06 6.18
CA ASP A 201 9.09 -8.66 7.50
C ASP A 201 8.66 -7.22 7.80
N VAL A 202 8.89 -6.76 9.04
CA VAL A 202 8.60 -5.37 9.43
C VAL A 202 9.89 -4.60 9.64
N LEU A 203 10.16 -3.64 8.77
CA LEU A 203 11.22 -2.64 8.94
C LEU A 203 10.79 -1.61 9.98
N LEU A 204 11.67 -1.34 10.94
CA LEU A 204 11.45 -0.39 12.02
C LEU A 204 12.49 0.73 11.98
N GLU A 205 12.04 1.96 12.14
CA GLU A 205 12.87 3.09 12.57
C GLU A 205 12.48 3.45 13.99
N TYR A 206 13.43 3.50 14.92
CA TYR A 206 13.15 3.71 16.33
C TYR A 206 14.21 4.57 16.99
N LYS A 207 13.85 5.18 18.12
CA LYS A 207 14.81 5.76 19.06
C LYS A 207 15.19 4.72 20.07
N ASP A 208 16.48 4.43 20.21
CA ASP A 208 16.99 3.52 21.23
C ASP A 208 16.89 4.14 22.65
N ALA A 209 17.38 3.40 23.65
CA ALA A 209 17.40 3.85 25.04
C ALA A 209 18.19 5.16 25.23
N ASP A 210 19.20 5.40 24.41
CA ASP A 210 20.07 6.58 24.42
C ASP A 210 19.49 7.75 23.58
N GLN A 211 18.26 7.61 23.06
CA GLN A 211 17.58 8.56 22.19
C GLN A 211 18.23 8.75 20.81
N SER A 212 19.11 7.84 20.41
CA SER A 212 19.71 7.83 19.08
C SER A 212 18.79 7.10 18.09
N MET A 213 18.76 7.60 16.86
CA MET A 213 17.96 6.97 15.80
C MET A 213 18.66 5.70 15.32
N ALA A 214 17.91 4.61 15.26
CA ALA A 214 18.36 3.31 14.79
C ALA A 214 17.32 2.67 13.87
N VAL A 215 17.75 1.65 13.13
CA VAL A 215 16.91 0.84 12.24
C VAL A 215 17.11 -0.62 12.59
N ASP A 216 16.02 -1.39 12.62
CA ASP A 216 16.04 -2.84 12.83
C ASP A 216 14.83 -3.48 12.14
N PHE A 217 14.70 -4.81 12.22
CA PHE A 217 13.64 -5.57 11.59
C PHE A 217 12.98 -6.54 12.58
N ILE A 218 11.65 -6.64 12.53
CA ILE A 218 10.92 -7.79 13.07
C ILE A 218 10.85 -8.84 11.98
N LYS A 219 11.62 -9.92 12.17
CA LYS A 219 11.65 -11.03 11.24
C LYS A 219 10.42 -11.91 11.43
N CYS A 220 9.64 -12.06 10.38
CA CYS A 220 8.46 -12.90 10.36
C CYS A 220 8.83 -14.29 9.80
N GLU A 221 8.23 -15.32 10.39
CA GLU A 221 8.43 -16.69 9.93
C GLU A 221 7.77 -16.91 8.58
N ASP A 222 8.38 -17.80 7.79
CA ASP A 222 7.83 -18.26 6.53
C ASP A 222 6.40 -18.81 6.75
N LYS A 223 5.49 -18.40 5.87
CA LYS A 223 4.09 -18.82 5.90
C LYS A 223 3.86 -20.23 5.37
N GLY A 224 4.92 -20.89 4.89
CA GLY A 224 4.92 -22.30 4.51
C GLY A 224 4.33 -22.51 3.13
N ASP A 225 3.18 -23.18 3.04
CA ASP A 225 2.57 -23.62 1.77
C ASP A 225 1.87 -22.48 0.99
N THR A 226 2.34 -21.25 1.10
CA THR A 226 1.85 -20.08 0.33
C THR A 226 2.84 -19.70 -0.74
N THR A 227 2.33 -19.41 -1.92
CA THR A 227 3.11 -18.93 -3.06
C THR A 227 2.91 -17.44 -3.26
N PHE A 228 3.90 -16.79 -3.85
CA PHE A 228 3.86 -15.38 -4.14
C PHE A 228 4.46 -15.11 -5.53
N LEU A 229 4.11 -13.97 -6.11
CA LEU A 229 4.76 -13.40 -7.27
C LEU A 229 5.41 -12.07 -6.84
N LYS A 230 6.74 -12.01 -6.89
CA LYS A 230 7.49 -10.78 -6.66
C LYS A 230 8.05 -10.27 -7.98
N VAL A 231 7.70 -9.04 -8.33
CA VAL A 231 8.15 -8.40 -9.57
C VAL A 231 8.89 -7.12 -9.21
N GLN A 232 10.09 -6.97 -9.76
CA GLN A 232 10.91 -5.78 -9.60
C GLN A 232 11.22 -5.19 -10.96
N VAL A 233 10.89 -3.92 -11.13
CA VAL A 233 11.15 -3.19 -12.38
C VAL A 233 12.27 -2.19 -12.15
N PHE A 234 13.36 -2.33 -12.89
CA PHE A 234 14.56 -1.50 -12.76
C PHE A 234 14.96 -0.89 -14.11
N SER A 235 15.59 0.29 -14.07
CA SER A 235 16.28 0.84 -15.24
C SER A 235 17.48 -0.01 -15.63
N SER A 236 17.80 -0.11 -16.92
CA SER A 236 19.11 -0.62 -17.33
C SER A 236 20.15 0.50 -17.25
N THR A 237 20.79 0.68 -16.08
CA THR A 237 21.86 1.68 -15.91
C THR A 237 23.25 1.16 -16.28
N CYS A 238 23.39 -0.11 -16.66
CA CYS A 238 24.69 -0.65 -17.08
C CYS A 238 24.61 -1.49 -18.35
N ASP A 239 25.16 -0.94 -19.42
CA ASP A 239 25.30 -1.61 -20.71
C ASP A 239 26.75 -2.11 -20.93
N GLN A 240 27.77 -1.25 -20.81
CA GLN A 240 29.18 -1.59 -21.17
C GLN A 240 30.32 -1.15 -20.22
N PHE A 241 30.10 -0.23 -19.27
CA PHE A 241 31.20 0.40 -18.49
C PHE A 241 31.31 -0.01 -17.01
N CYS A 242 30.51 -0.97 -16.53
CA CYS A 242 30.69 -1.46 -15.16
C CYS A 242 31.93 -2.37 -15.10
N SER A 243 33.05 -1.83 -14.62
CA SER A 243 34.35 -2.51 -14.54
C SER A 243 34.43 -3.64 -13.49
N SER A 244 33.31 -4.22 -13.04
CA SER A 244 33.33 -5.28 -12.03
C SER A 244 32.45 -6.47 -12.43
N THR A 245 33.08 -7.64 -12.49
CA THR A 245 32.43 -8.94 -12.70
C THR A 245 31.74 -9.48 -11.44
N LYS A 246 31.71 -8.72 -10.33
CA LYS A 246 31.34 -9.25 -9.00
C LYS A 246 29.96 -8.86 -8.48
N THR A 247 29.18 -8.04 -9.17
CA THR A 247 27.79 -7.74 -8.79
C THR A 247 26.93 -7.56 -10.04
N LYS A 248 26.49 -8.68 -10.63
CA LYS A 248 25.58 -8.71 -11.80
C LYS A 248 24.08 -8.71 -11.43
N ILE A 249 23.74 -8.64 -10.14
CA ILE A 249 22.34 -8.46 -9.71
C ILE A 249 22.07 -6.96 -9.64
N GLY A 250 21.08 -6.47 -10.41
CA GLY A 250 20.47 -5.16 -10.20
C GLY A 250 21.36 -3.94 -10.46
N SER A 251 22.06 -3.85 -11.60
CA SER A 251 22.74 -2.60 -12.00
C SER A 251 21.77 -1.50 -12.45
N GLY A 252 20.65 -1.35 -11.73
CA GLY A 252 19.44 -0.59 -12.09
C GLY A 252 18.88 0.21 -10.92
N ILE A 253 18.25 1.35 -11.20
CA ILE A 253 17.46 2.09 -10.23
C ILE A 253 16.01 1.58 -10.32
N ALA A 254 15.35 1.36 -9.19
CA ALA A 254 13.95 0.94 -9.14
C ALA A 254 13.08 1.98 -9.86
N TRP A 255 12.30 1.54 -10.86
CA TRP A 255 11.46 2.42 -11.67
C TRP A 255 10.21 2.81 -10.91
N HIS A 256 10.03 4.10 -10.62
CA HIS A 256 8.83 4.62 -9.97
C HIS A 256 7.63 4.57 -10.91
N GLY A 257 6.46 4.17 -10.39
CA GLY A 257 5.21 4.14 -11.16
C GLY A 257 5.15 3.04 -12.21
N ALA A 258 6.10 2.09 -12.23
CA ALA A 258 5.96 0.86 -13.00
C ALA A 258 4.89 -0.01 -12.35
N CYS A 259 3.87 -0.39 -13.10
CA CYS A 259 2.76 -1.20 -12.62
C CYS A 259 2.82 -2.59 -13.25
N VAL A 260 2.38 -3.55 -12.45
CA VAL A 260 2.36 -4.96 -12.80
C VAL A 260 0.95 -5.44 -12.58
N MET A 261 0.39 -6.11 -13.58
CA MET A 261 -0.88 -6.80 -13.47
C MET A 261 -0.65 -8.28 -13.73
N PHE A 262 -1.24 -9.15 -12.92
CA PHE A 262 -1.25 -10.58 -13.17
C PHE A 262 -2.68 -11.11 -13.27
N SER A 263 -2.83 -12.23 -13.96
CA SER A 263 -4.06 -13.01 -14.03
C SER A 263 -3.68 -14.49 -13.94
N MET A 264 -4.41 -15.24 -13.14
CA MET A 264 -4.26 -16.69 -12.99
C MET A 264 -5.61 -17.35 -12.71
N SER A 265 -5.69 -18.66 -12.89
CA SER A 265 -6.80 -19.46 -12.37
C SER A 265 -6.43 -20.11 -11.03
N ASP A 266 -7.30 -19.99 -10.03
CA ASP A 266 -7.15 -20.72 -8.76
C ASP A 266 -7.38 -22.24 -8.94
N SER A 267 -7.17 -23.02 -7.88
CA SER A 267 -7.38 -24.47 -7.90
C SER A 267 -8.83 -24.90 -8.13
N TRP A 268 -9.79 -23.98 -8.01
CA TRP A 268 -11.22 -24.16 -8.23
C TRP A 268 -11.69 -23.67 -9.60
N GLY A 269 -10.80 -23.08 -10.39
CA GLY A 269 -11.07 -22.53 -11.72
C GLY A 269 -11.68 -21.12 -11.70
N HIS A 270 -11.58 -20.38 -10.60
CA HIS A 270 -11.90 -18.95 -10.57
C HIS A 270 -10.71 -18.13 -11.03
N ASP A 271 -10.98 -17.03 -11.74
CA ASP A 271 -9.96 -16.06 -12.09
C ASP A 271 -9.53 -15.30 -10.83
N GLN A 272 -8.22 -15.25 -10.61
CA GLN A 272 -7.56 -14.39 -9.64
C GLN A 272 -6.69 -13.41 -10.41
N VAL A 273 -6.99 -12.13 -10.24
CA VAL A 273 -6.26 -11.01 -10.84
C VAL A 273 -5.69 -10.13 -9.73
N GLY A 274 -4.70 -9.33 -10.08
CA GLY A 274 -4.21 -8.32 -9.18
C GLY A 274 -3.34 -7.30 -9.89
N SER A 275 -3.42 -6.04 -9.46
CA SER A 275 -2.56 -4.96 -9.95
C SER A 275 -1.79 -4.29 -8.82
N GLN A 276 -0.52 -3.96 -9.08
CA GLN A 276 0.30 -3.21 -8.14
C GLN A 276 1.37 -2.38 -8.84
N CYS A 277 1.46 -1.11 -8.43
CA CYS A 277 2.48 -0.20 -8.88
C CYS A 277 3.64 -0.10 -7.88
N GLN A 278 4.87 -0.16 -8.40
CA GLN A 278 6.09 0.02 -7.65
C GLN A 278 6.27 1.50 -7.27
N MET A 279 6.39 1.78 -5.98
CA MET A 279 6.60 3.13 -5.44
C MET A 279 5.65 4.20 -6.04
N PRO A 280 4.32 4.03 -5.90
CA PRO A 280 3.34 4.86 -6.60
C PRO A 280 3.37 6.31 -6.11
N GLN A 281 3.81 6.55 -4.88
CA GLN A 281 3.90 7.88 -4.28
C GLN A 281 5.31 8.19 -3.77
N THR A 282 5.66 9.47 -3.76
CA THR A 282 6.93 9.98 -3.20
C THR A 282 6.73 10.79 -1.90
N THR A 283 5.63 10.53 -1.19
CA THR A 283 5.32 11.18 0.09
C THR A 283 6.40 10.88 1.13
N HIS A 284 6.81 11.91 1.87
CA HIS A 284 7.75 11.76 2.99
C HIS A 284 7.24 10.69 3.96
N ARG A 285 8.11 9.76 4.36
CA ARG A 285 7.79 8.66 5.27
C ARG A 285 6.76 7.63 4.77
N ALA A 286 6.32 7.65 3.51
CA ALA A 286 5.46 6.57 2.97
C ALA A 286 6.19 5.22 2.93
N LEU A 287 7.48 5.22 2.57
CA LEU A 287 8.37 4.04 2.52
C LEU A 287 7.77 2.85 1.73
N SER A 288 7.29 3.13 0.51
CA SER A 288 6.84 2.11 -0.42
C SER A 288 7.97 1.13 -0.78
N THR A 289 7.64 -0.13 -1.02
CA THR A 289 8.61 -1.15 -1.42
C THR A 289 9.14 -0.91 -2.84
N PRO A 290 10.41 -1.23 -3.12
CA PRO A 290 11.00 -1.14 -4.46
C PRO A 290 10.66 -2.38 -5.33
N PHE A 291 9.51 -2.98 -5.07
CA PHE A 291 8.99 -4.17 -5.74
C PHE A 291 7.47 -4.22 -5.59
N SER A 292 6.81 -4.91 -6.53
CA SER A 292 5.43 -5.38 -6.40
C SER A 292 5.45 -6.82 -5.88
N LEU A 293 4.63 -7.13 -4.87
CA LEU A 293 4.49 -8.44 -4.28
C LEU A 293 3.00 -8.81 -4.23
N PHE A 294 2.68 -9.94 -4.84
CA PHE A 294 1.33 -10.50 -4.85
C PHE A 294 1.35 -11.84 -4.11
N GLY A 295 0.48 -11.99 -3.10
CA GLY A 295 0.13 -13.28 -2.56
C GLY A 295 -0.73 -14.06 -3.54
N LEU A 296 -0.32 -15.29 -3.85
CA LEU A 296 -1.09 -16.19 -4.71
C LEU A 296 -1.85 -17.26 -3.90
N GLY A 297 -1.88 -17.13 -2.57
CA GLY A 297 -2.48 -18.10 -1.69
C GLY A 297 -1.79 -19.47 -1.73
N ARG A 298 -2.55 -20.53 -1.46
CA ARG A 298 -2.06 -21.91 -1.44
C ARG A 298 -2.34 -22.61 -2.76
N SER A 299 -1.32 -23.30 -3.28
CA SER A 299 -1.45 -24.18 -4.47
C SER A 299 -1.99 -23.48 -5.73
N PRO A 300 -1.32 -22.44 -6.25
CA PRO A 300 -1.68 -21.82 -7.51
C PRO A 300 -1.43 -22.82 -8.65
N ASN A 301 -2.24 -22.77 -9.70
CA ASN A 301 -2.03 -23.62 -10.88
C ASN A 301 -0.85 -23.11 -11.72
N PHE A 302 -1.03 -21.97 -12.37
CA PHE A 302 -0.02 -21.27 -13.16
C PHE A 302 -0.49 -19.82 -13.38
N VAL A 303 0.45 -18.88 -13.49
CA VAL A 303 0.13 -17.50 -13.91
C VAL A 303 -0.08 -17.53 -15.42
N ASP A 304 -1.29 -17.16 -15.86
CA ASP A 304 -1.69 -17.16 -17.27
C ASP A 304 -1.02 -16.01 -18.04
N TYR A 305 -1.08 -14.81 -17.46
CA TYR A 305 -0.53 -13.61 -18.05
C TYR A 305 0.05 -12.68 -16.97
N GLY A 306 1.16 -12.03 -17.31
CA GLY A 306 1.75 -10.94 -16.54
C GLY A 306 2.05 -9.77 -17.46
N ASN A 307 1.43 -8.62 -17.19
CA ASN A 307 1.67 -7.38 -17.93
C ASN A 307 2.50 -6.44 -17.05
N ILE A 308 3.61 -5.94 -17.58
CA ILE A 308 4.45 -4.93 -16.94
C ILE A 308 4.43 -3.70 -17.82
N PHE A 309 4.08 -2.55 -17.23
CA PHE A 309 3.93 -1.30 -17.95
C PHE A 309 4.36 -0.13 -17.07
N TRP A 310 4.73 0.99 -17.70
CA TRP A 310 5.23 2.16 -16.99
C TRP A 310 5.03 3.41 -17.84
N ILE A 311 5.00 4.55 -17.15
CA ILE A 311 5.10 5.85 -17.81
C ILE A 311 6.59 6.12 -18.04
N PHE A 312 6.93 6.53 -19.26
CA PHE A 312 8.27 6.91 -19.80
C PHE A 312 9.04 5.85 -20.59
#